data_AF-A0A2G9SGQ9-F1
#
_entry.id   AF-A0A2G9SGQ9-F1
#
_cell.length_a   1.000
_cell.length_b   1.000
_cell.length_c   1.000
_cell.angle_alpha   90.00
_cell.angle_beta   90.00
_cell.angle_gamma   90.00
#
_symmetry.space_group_name_H-M   'P 1'
#
loop_
_entity.id
_entity.type
_entity.pdbx_description
1 polymer ?
#
loop_
_entity_poly.entity_id
_entity_poly.type
_entity_poly.pdbx_seq_one_letter_code
_entity_poly.pdbx_strand_id
1 'polypeptide(L)'
;QKERENGSNLAFMFRLPFAAGRVFSISMLDTLLYQSFVKDYMITITRLLLGLDTTPGSGYLCAMKITEEDLWIRTYGRLFQKLCSSSAEIPIGIYRTQSHMFSTSEPHDIRTQSQISINVEECEDTKDTKEHWTGKPSHRNSTSSDQSEHPLLRRKSMQWARRLSRKGNKQTTKTAEWISQQRLNLYRRSERQELSELVKNRMKHLGLPTTGY
;
A
#
# COMPACT_ATOMS: atom_id res chain seq x y z
N GLN A 1 3.92 -3.34 -23.30
CA GLN A 1 5.02 -3.29 -24.29
C GLN A 1 4.57 -3.90 -25.60
N LYS A 2 4.08 -5.15 -25.57
CA LYS A 2 3.37 -5.83 -26.68
C LYS A 2 2.39 -4.95 -27.48
N GLU A 3 1.46 -4.27 -26.84
CA GLU A 3 0.48 -3.42 -27.56
C GLU A 3 1.12 -2.27 -28.34
N ARG A 4 2.22 -1.70 -27.83
CA ARG A 4 2.95 -0.63 -28.52
C ARG A 4 3.73 -1.19 -29.72
N GLU A 5 4.31 -2.38 -29.56
CA GLU A 5 5.01 -3.10 -30.63
C GLU A 5 4.04 -3.51 -31.75
N ASN A 6 2.78 -3.80 -31.40
CA ASN A 6 1.69 -4.06 -32.34
C ASN A 6 1.12 -2.80 -33.03
N GLY A 7 1.67 -1.61 -32.72
CA GLY A 7 1.19 -0.34 -33.30
C GLY A 7 -0.11 0.21 -32.70
N SER A 8 -0.49 -0.19 -31.48
CA SER A 8 -1.71 0.30 -30.83
C SER A 8 -1.60 1.77 -30.45
N ASN A 9 -2.59 2.56 -30.88
CA ASN A 9 -2.71 3.98 -30.54
C ASN A 9 -3.00 4.22 -29.05
N LEU A 10 -3.50 3.21 -28.33
CA LEU A 10 -3.92 3.31 -26.92
C LEU A 10 -3.20 2.27 -26.04
N ALA A 11 -1.88 2.13 -26.20
CA ALA A 11 -1.09 1.16 -25.43
C ALA A 11 -1.18 1.32 -23.89
N PHE A 12 -1.61 2.48 -23.38
CA PHE A 12 -1.83 2.73 -21.95
C PHE A 12 -3.21 2.30 -21.44
N MET A 13 -4.15 1.91 -22.31
CA MET A 13 -5.54 1.60 -21.97
C MET A 13 -5.66 0.51 -20.89
N PHE A 14 -4.74 -0.46 -20.90
CA PHE A 14 -4.75 -1.59 -19.97
C PHE A 14 -4.08 -1.29 -18.61
N ARG A 15 -3.56 -0.07 -18.40
CA ARG A 15 -2.99 0.31 -17.11
C ARG A 15 -4.13 0.54 -16.12
N LEU A 16 -4.08 -0.16 -14.99
CA LEU A 16 -5.15 -0.15 -13.99
C LEU A 16 -5.54 1.26 -13.49
N PRO A 17 -4.60 2.19 -13.18
CA PRO A 17 -4.97 3.55 -12.75
C PRO A 17 -5.74 4.34 -13.82
N PHE A 18 -5.43 4.12 -15.11
CA PHE A 18 -6.13 4.74 -16.23
C PHE A 18 -7.53 4.13 -16.41
N ALA A 19 -7.62 2.80 -16.47
CA ALA A 19 -8.91 2.10 -16.60
C ALA A 19 -9.88 2.37 -15.43
N ALA A 20 -9.35 2.62 -14.23
CA ALA A 20 -10.12 3.01 -13.05
C ALA A 20 -10.53 4.49 -13.04
N GLY A 21 -10.18 5.28 -14.07
CA GLY A 21 -10.50 6.71 -14.15
C GLY A 21 -9.78 7.59 -13.11
N ARG A 22 -8.70 7.10 -12.49
CA ARG A 22 -7.94 7.84 -11.46
C ARG A 22 -6.84 8.72 -12.03
N VAL A 23 -6.52 8.56 -13.32
CA VAL A 23 -5.46 9.28 -14.00
C VAL A 23 -5.99 9.83 -15.31
N PHE A 24 -5.70 11.09 -15.57
CA PHE A 24 -5.99 11.81 -16.81
C PHE A 24 -4.80 12.67 -17.20
N SER A 25 -4.55 12.83 -18.50
CA SER A 25 -3.49 13.69 -19.04
C SER A 25 -4.05 14.59 -20.14
N ILE A 26 -3.59 15.83 -20.19
CA ILE A 26 -3.99 16.80 -21.23
C ILE A 26 -3.70 16.24 -22.62
N SER A 27 -2.55 15.55 -22.79
CA SER A 27 -2.17 14.93 -24.06
C SER A 27 -3.14 13.87 -24.58
N MET A 28 -4.04 13.35 -23.74
CA MET A 28 -5.09 12.42 -24.20
C MET A 28 -6.11 13.14 -25.09
N LEU A 29 -6.28 14.47 -24.93
CA LEU A 29 -7.18 15.29 -25.74
C LEU A 29 -6.57 15.70 -27.08
N ASP A 30 -5.26 15.54 -27.29
CA ASP A 30 -4.62 15.90 -28.56
C ASP A 30 -5.27 15.15 -29.74
N THR A 31 -5.64 13.89 -29.52
CA THR A 31 -6.35 13.07 -30.51
C THR A 31 -7.71 13.65 -30.91
N LEU A 32 -8.39 14.33 -29.99
CA LEU A 32 -9.66 15.01 -30.28
C LEU A 32 -9.44 16.14 -31.29
N LEU A 33 -8.38 16.95 -31.10
CA LEU A 33 -8.04 18.02 -32.02
C LEU A 33 -7.72 17.47 -33.42
N TYR A 34 -6.91 16.41 -33.51
CA TYR A 34 -6.62 15.77 -34.80
C TYR A 34 -7.88 15.18 -35.45
N GLN A 35 -8.79 14.59 -34.67
CA GLN A 35 -10.05 14.06 -35.18
C GLN A 35 -11.02 15.14 -35.63
N SER A 36 -11.00 16.32 -35.00
CA SER A 36 -11.88 17.43 -35.35
C SER A 36 -11.66 17.98 -36.76
N PHE A 37 -10.49 17.74 -37.35
CA PHE A 37 -10.22 18.07 -38.75
C PHE A 37 -11.15 17.32 -39.73
N VAL A 38 -11.45 16.05 -39.44
CA VAL A 38 -12.31 15.20 -40.28
C VAL A 38 -13.76 15.26 -39.83
N LYS A 39 -14.01 15.57 -38.54
CA LYS A 39 -15.32 15.54 -37.90
C LYS A 39 -15.55 16.83 -37.13
N ASP A 40 -16.15 17.80 -37.82
CA ASP A 40 -16.52 19.13 -37.31
C ASP A 40 -17.35 19.08 -36.02
N TYR A 41 -18.21 18.08 -35.86
CA TYR A 41 -19.05 17.91 -34.68
C TYR A 41 -18.31 17.50 -33.40
N MET A 42 -17.04 17.05 -33.47
CA MET A 42 -16.31 16.49 -32.30
C MET A 42 -16.13 17.47 -31.15
N ILE A 43 -15.80 18.72 -31.45
CA ILE A 43 -15.60 19.74 -30.42
C ILE A 43 -16.95 20.05 -29.76
N THR A 44 -17.98 20.29 -30.57
CA THR A 44 -19.32 20.66 -30.09
C THR A 44 -19.93 19.56 -29.22
N ILE A 45 -19.90 18.29 -29.67
CA ILE A 45 -20.48 17.18 -28.88
C ILE A 45 -19.73 16.98 -27.56
N THR A 46 -18.41 17.14 -27.56
CA THR A 46 -17.61 17.00 -26.33
C THR A 46 -17.94 18.11 -25.33
N ARG A 47 -18.09 19.36 -25.79
CA ARG A 47 -18.44 20.49 -24.92
C ARG A 47 -19.84 20.35 -24.31
N LEU A 48 -20.80 19.83 -25.08
CA LEU A 48 -22.14 19.50 -24.58
C LEU A 48 -22.08 18.38 -23.52
N LEU A 49 -21.36 17.29 -23.79
CA LEU A 49 -21.23 16.16 -22.84
C LEU A 49 -20.54 16.57 -21.53
N LEU A 50 -19.56 17.47 -21.61
CA LEU A 50 -18.88 18.01 -20.44
C LEU A 50 -19.69 19.10 -19.71
N GLY A 51 -20.79 19.58 -20.29
CA GLY A 51 -21.60 20.68 -19.76
C GLY A 51 -20.91 22.05 -19.83
N LEU A 52 -19.93 22.22 -20.73
CA LEU A 52 -19.26 23.49 -20.96
C LEU A 52 -20.09 24.43 -21.83
N ASP A 53 -20.77 23.86 -22.81
CA ASP A 53 -21.77 24.56 -23.62
C ASP A 53 -23.15 23.96 -23.26
N THR A 54 -24.16 24.81 -23.18
CA THR A 54 -25.56 24.38 -22.96
C THR A 54 -26.46 25.10 -23.94
N THR A 55 -27.41 24.37 -24.52
CA THR A 55 -28.37 24.90 -25.48
C THR A 55 -29.78 24.46 -25.08
N PRO A 56 -30.83 25.22 -25.42
CA PRO A 56 -32.20 24.75 -25.21
C PRO A 56 -32.40 23.36 -25.84
N GLY A 57 -32.80 22.38 -25.03
CA GLY A 57 -32.96 20.99 -25.46
C GLY A 57 -31.71 20.10 -25.32
N SER A 58 -30.60 20.58 -24.75
CA SER A 58 -29.45 19.73 -24.43
C SER A 58 -29.70 18.85 -23.18
N GLY A 59 -29.09 17.67 -23.14
CA GLY A 59 -29.06 16.79 -21.97
C GLY A 59 -27.83 17.00 -21.09
N TYR A 60 -27.64 16.12 -20.10
CA TYR A 60 -26.46 16.08 -19.23
C TYR A 60 -26.02 14.63 -18.97
N LEU A 61 -24.74 14.44 -18.65
CA LEU A 61 -24.24 13.13 -18.20
C LEU A 61 -24.64 12.88 -16.75
N CYS A 62 -25.18 11.69 -16.49
CA CYS A 62 -25.52 11.21 -15.15
C CYS A 62 -24.94 9.81 -14.89
N ALA A 63 -24.87 9.44 -13.62
CA ALA A 63 -24.45 8.10 -13.20
C ALA A 63 -25.53 7.48 -12.33
N MET A 64 -26.01 6.29 -12.73
CA MET A 64 -26.90 5.47 -11.91
C MET A 64 -26.12 4.31 -11.31
N LYS A 65 -26.12 4.22 -9.98
CA LYS A 65 -25.50 3.09 -9.28
C LYS A 65 -26.48 1.92 -9.27
N ILE A 66 -26.09 0.79 -9.87
CA ILE A 66 -26.86 -0.45 -9.80
C ILE A 66 -26.82 -0.99 -8.37
N THR A 67 -28.00 -1.15 -7.77
CA THR A 67 -28.18 -1.69 -6.42
C THR A 67 -28.77 -3.10 -6.47
N GLU A 68 -28.95 -3.74 -5.31
CA GLU A 68 -29.57 -5.06 -5.22
C GLU A 68 -31.00 -5.08 -5.78
N GLU A 69 -31.73 -3.97 -5.64
CA GLU A 69 -33.09 -3.78 -6.15
C GLU A 69 -33.15 -3.73 -7.69
N ASP A 70 -32.04 -3.45 -8.37
CA ASP A 70 -31.97 -3.39 -9.82
C ASP A 70 -31.57 -4.73 -10.44
N LEU A 71 -31.12 -5.71 -9.64
CA LEU A 71 -30.55 -6.97 -10.13
C LEU A 71 -31.57 -7.87 -10.85
N TRP A 72 -32.88 -7.60 -10.74
CA TRP A 72 -33.88 -8.26 -11.58
C TRP A 72 -33.66 -7.96 -13.07
N ILE A 73 -33.01 -6.84 -13.38
CA ILE A 73 -32.56 -6.45 -14.72
C ILE A 73 -31.21 -7.11 -14.99
N ARG A 74 -31.26 -8.36 -15.47
CA ARG A 74 -30.07 -9.21 -15.63
C ARG A 74 -29.09 -8.76 -16.73
N THR A 75 -29.57 -8.01 -17.72
CA THR A 75 -28.80 -7.69 -18.93
C THR A 75 -28.83 -6.21 -19.24
N TYR A 76 -27.74 -5.71 -19.84
CA TYR A 76 -27.64 -4.32 -20.28
C TYR A 76 -28.76 -3.92 -21.26
N GLY A 77 -29.15 -4.82 -22.16
CA GLY A 77 -30.25 -4.54 -23.10
C GLY A 77 -31.60 -4.31 -22.42
N ARG A 78 -31.92 -5.07 -21.36
CA ARG A 78 -33.15 -4.84 -20.58
C ARG A 78 -33.08 -3.55 -19.78
N LEU A 79 -31.88 -3.21 -19.28
CA LEU A 79 -31.64 -1.94 -18.61
C LEU A 79 -31.89 -0.77 -19.57
N PHE A 80 -31.32 -0.84 -20.79
CA PHE A 80 -31.53 0.14 -21.85
C PHE A 80 -33.02 0.33 -22.14
N GLN A 81 -33.76 -0.77 -22.35
CA GLN A 81 -35.21 -0.72 -22.60
C GLN A 81 -35.99 -0.04 -21.46
N LYS A 82 -35.68 -0.38 -20.20
CA LYS A 82 -36.33 0.24 -19.03
C LYS A 82 -36.05 1.76 -19.00
N LEU A 83 -34.79 2.17 -19.11
CA LEU A 83 -34.40 3.58 -19.02
C LEU A 83 -35.02 4.43 -20.14
N CYS A 84 -34.98 3.93 -21.38
CA CYS A 84 -35.57 4.66 -22.51
C CYS A 84 -37.10 4.75 -22.44
N SER A 85 -37.79 3.71 -21.94
CA SER A 85 -39.27 3.70 -21.88
C SER A 85 -39.84 4.43 -20.66
N SER A 86 -39.10 4.53 -19.55
CA SER A 86 -39.59 5.15 -18.31
C SER A 86 -39.14 6.60 -18.13
N SER A 87 -37.86 6.88 -18.39
CA SER A 87 -37.24 8.19 -18.10
C SER A 87 -36.68 8.89 -19.35
N ALA A 88 -36.80 8.28 -20.54
CA ALA A 88 -36.12 8.73 -21.76
C ALA A 88 -34.60 8.90 -21.60
N GLU A 89 -33.99 8.12 -20.69
CA GLU A 89 -32.55 8.11 -20.46
C GLU A 89 -31.86 7.11 -21.39
N ILE A 90 -30.70 7.51 -21.93
CA ILE A 90 -29.91 6.68 -22.86
C ILE A 90 -28.57 6.34 -22.19
N PRO A 91 -28.34 5.08 -21.75
CA PRO A 91 -27.08 4.70 -21.15
C PRO A 91 -25.97 4.59 -22.20
N ILE A 92 -24.79 5.14 -21.90
CA ILE A 92 -23.61 5.15 -22.79
C ILE A 92 -22.65 3.99 -22.49
N GLY A 93 -22.51 3.61 -21.21
CA GLY A 93 -21.56 2.60 -20.79
C GLY A 93 -21.75 2.16 -19.35
N ILE A 94 -20.88 1.26 -18.90
CA ILE A 94 -20.89 0.72 -17.54
C ILE A 94 -19.52 0.85 -16.90
N TYR A 95 -19.49 1.22 -15.63
CA TYR A 95 -18.28 1.23 -14.81
C TYR A 95 -18.35 0.08 -13.81
N ARG A 96 -17.47 -0.92 -13.94
CA ARG A 96 -17.46 -2.13 -13.11
C ARG A 96 -16.38 -2.05 -12.05
N THR A 97 -16.71 -2.51 -10.84
CA THR A 97 -15.76 -2.73 -9.75
C THR A 97 -15.77 -4.20 -9.37
N GLN A 98 -14.63 -4.88 -9.51
CA GLN A 98 -14.46 -6.28 -9.11
C GLN A 98 -13.44 -6.37 -8.00
N SER A 99 -13.78 -7.07 -6.92
CA SER A 99 -12.83 -7.43 -5.86
C SER A 99 -12.12 -8.73 -6.25
N HIS A 100 -10.84 -8.63 -6.61
CA HIS A 100 -9.99 -9.81 -6.68
C HIS A 100 -9.48 -10.10 -5.27
N MET A 101 -10.08 -11.10 -4.62
CA MET A 101 -9.42 -11.74 -3.49
C MET A 101 -8.37 -12.66 -4.10
N PHE A 102 -7.09 -12.31 -3.98
CA PHE A 102 -6.03 -13.25 -4.27
C PHE A 102 -6.12 -14.34 -3.21
N SER A 103 -6.69 -15.51 -3.57
CA SER A 103 -6.59 -16.68 -2.73
C SER A 103 -5.11 -17.00 -2.58
N THR A 104 -4.59 -16.86 -1.36
CA THR A 104 -3.22 -17.23 -0.97
C THR A 104 -3.09 -18.75 -0.90
N SER A 105 -3.48 -19.45 -1.95
CA SER A 105 -3.44 -20.91 -2.07
C SER A 105 -2.96 -21.25 -3.47
N GLU A 106 -1.63 -21.29 -3.63
CA GLU A 106 -0.83 -22.18 -4.50
C GLU A 106 0.61 -21.61 -4.60
N PRO A 107 1.66 -22.42 -4.39
CA PRO A 107 3.05 -21.97 -4.43
C PRO A 107 3.66 -22.23 -5.80
N HIS A 108 3.39 -21.42 -6.82
CA HIS A 108 4.22 -21.40 -8.03
C HIS A 108 4.26 -20.02 -8.70
N ASP A 109 5.47 -19.65 -9.15
CA ASP A 109 5.88 -18.45 -9.90
C ASP A 109 6.20 -17.16 -9.11
N ILE A 110 7.29 -17.22 -8.33
CA ILE A 110 8.02 -16.10 -7.70
C ILE A 110 8.74 -15.23 -8.76
N ARG A 111 8.09 -14.83 -9.86
CA ARG A 111 8.72 -13.90 -10.83
C ARG A 111 7.86 -12.75 -11.32
N THR A 112 6.59 -12.66 -10.92
CA THR A 112 5.71 -11.57 -11.38
C THR A 112 4.95 -10.83 -10.27
N GLN A 113 5.18 -11.15 -8.99
CA GLN A 113 4.51 -10.48 -7.85
C GLN A 113 5.34 -9.40 -7.14
N SER A 114 6.35 -8.82 -7.78
CA SER A 114 7.12 -7.71 -7.19
C SER A 114 6.85 -6.38 -7.88
N GLN A 115 5.63 -5.88 -7.77
CA GLN A 115 5.37 -4.44 -7.65
C GLN A 115 4.22 -4.25 -6.65
N ILE A 116 4.52 -3.66 -5.49
CA ILE A 116 3.63 -3.29 -4.36
C ILE A 116 3.66 -4.21 -3.11
N SER A 117 4.77 -4.90 -2.84
CA SER A 117 5.04 -5.37 -1.46
C SER A 117 6.52 -5.21 -1.11
N ILE A 118 6.80 -4.32 -0.17
CA ILE A 118 8.11 -4.18 0.49
C ILE A 118 8.27 -5.41 1.40
N ASN A 119 8.98 -6.42 0.90
CA ASN A 119 9.38 -7.58 1.67
C ASN A 119 10.56 -7.16 2.56
N VAL A 120 10.37 -7.16 3.87
CA VAL A 120 11.46 -6.97 4.84
C VAL A 120 12.13 -8.33 5.04
N GLU A 121 13.36 -8.46 4.59
CA GLU A 121 14.22 -9.57 4.96
C GLU A 121 14.52 -9.45 6.47
N GLU A 122 14.08 -10.45 7.23
CA GLU A 122 14.37 -10.63 8.65
C GLU A 122 15.85 -11.02 8.79
N CYS A 123 16.68 -10.05 9.17
CA CYS A 123 18.06 -10.27 9.56
C CYS A 123 18.07 -11.00 10.91
N GLU A 124 18.11 -12.33 10.88
CA GLU A 124 18.45 -13.16 12.04
C GLU A 124 19.95 -12.99 12.33
N ASP A 125 20.28 -12.31 13.42
CA ASP A 125 21.61 -12.38 14.02
C ASP A 125 21.53 -12.79 15.49
N THR A 126 22.38 -13.76 15.79
CA THR A 126 22.89 -14.25 17.09
C THR A 126 21.90 -14.69 18.17
N LYS A 127 21.83 -16.02 18.34
CA LYS A 127 21.88 -16.62 19.68
C LYS A 127 22.53 -18.01 19.70
N ASP A 128 23.67 -18.05 20.39
CA ASP A 128 24.37 -19.24 20.86
C ASP A 128 23.45 -20.22 21.60
N THR A 129 23.48 -21.51 21.25
CA THR A 129 23.17 -22.63 22.18
C THR A 129 23.82 -23.94 21.71
N LYS A 130 25.02 -24.20 22.23
CA LYS A 130 25.48 -25.43 22.91
C LYS A 130 24.88 -26.82 22.53
N GLU A 131 25.70 -27.61 21.79
CA GLU A 131 26.12 -29.03 22.00
C GLU A 131 25.15 -30.23 21.89
N HIS A 132 25.52 -31.26 21.08
CA HIS A 132 25.91 -32.63 21.53
C HIS A 132 26.15 -33.66 20.36
N TRP A 133 27.42 -34.04 20.17
CA TRP A 133 28.08 -35.32 19.76
C TRP A 133 27.48 -36.40 18.83
N THR A 134 28.30 -36.86 17.85
CA THR A 134 28.86 -38.23 17.59
C THR A 134 29.15 -38.43 16.07
N GLY A 135 30.25 -38.99 15.54
CA GLY A 135 31.50 -39.56 16.07
C GLY A 135 32.49 -40.06 14.98
N LYS A 136 33.66 -40.55 15.46
CA LYS A 136 34.65 -41.51 14.87
C LYS A 136 35.77 -41.03 13.88
N PRO A 137 36.94 -41.72 13.76
CA PRO A 137 38.10 -41.63 14.68
C PRO A 137 39.49 -41.53 13.98
N SER A 138 40.60 -41.34 14.72
CA SER A 138 41.90 -42.08 14.63
C SER A 138 43.13 -41.29 15.18
N HIS A 139 43.84 -41.91 16.15
CA HIS A 139 45.28 -41.95 16.50
C HIS A 139 46.25 -40.79 16.09
N ARG A 140 47.30 -40.34 16.84
CA ARG A 140 48.14 -40.86 17.94
C ARG A 140 49.13 -39.74 18.40
N ASN A 141 49.52 -39.73 19.70
CA ASN A 141 50.80 -39.27 20.33
C ASN A 141 51.21 -37.77 20.23
N SER A 142 51.96 -37.08 21.13
CA SER A 142 52.40 -37.17 22.54
C SER A 142 53.19 -35.86 22.86
N THR A 143 52.94 -35.27 24.05
CA THR A 143 53.85 -34.56 25.01
C THR A 143 54.74 -33.34 24.65
N SER A 144 54.79 -32.39 25.61
CA SER A 144 55.93 -31.53 26.09
C SER A 144 55.90 -30.03 25.73
N SER A 145 55.51 -29.12 26.67
CA SER A 145 56.35 -28.20 27.52
C SER A 145 56.83 -26.93 26.76
N ASP A 146 56.99 -25.69 27.27
CA ASP A 146 57.20 -25.09 28.59
C ASP A 146 57.17 -23.53 28.50
N GLN A 147 57.05 -22.79 29.64
CA GLN A 147 57.53 -21.40 29.94
C GLN A 147 56.91 -20.17 29.18
N SER A 148 56.74 -18.93 29.69
CA SER A 148 57.17 -18.16 30.89
C SER A 148 56.48 -16.76 31.04
N GLU A 149 56.35 -16.31 32.30
CA GLU A 149 56.58 -14.98 32.97
C GLU A 149 56.18 -13.57 32.40
N HIS A 150 55.48 -12.80 33.27
CA HIS A 150 55.57 -11.35 33.64
C HIS A 150 54.37 -10.35 33.47
N PRO A 151 54.21 -9.33 34.38
CA PRO A 151 52.92 -8.73 34.77
C PRO A 151 52.81 -7.17 34.69
N LEU A 152 51.61 -6.65 35.02
CA LEU A 152 51.27 -5.30 35.57
C LEU A 152 50.78 -4.12 34.67
N LEU A 153 49.60 -3.61 35.09
CA LEU A 153 49.10 -2.21 35.15
C LEU A 153 48.53 -1.51 33.89
N ARG A 154 47.20 -1.28 33.90
CA ARG A 154 46.65 0.09 33.93
C ARG A 154 45.19 0.13 34.41
N ARG A 155 44.99 0.56 35.65
CA ARG A 155 43.69 0.94 36.22
C ARG A 155 43.25 2.29 35.64
N LYS A 156 42.07 2.38 35.02
CA LYS A 156 41.35 3.64 34.79
C LYS A 156 39.94 3.57 35.36
N SER A 157 39.75 4.49 36.31
CA SER A 157 38.58 4.79 37.12
C SER A 157 37.29 5.04 36.32
N MET A 158 36.24 4.26 36.59
CA MET A 158 34.84 4.59 36.25
C MET A 158 34.09 5.03 37.51
N GLN A 159 34.33 6.26 37.96
CA GLN A 159 33.67 6.82 39.15
C GLN A 159 32.33 7.52 38.83
N TRP A 160 31.95 7.67 37.56
CA TRP A 160 30.65 8.25 37.20
C TRP A 160 29.47 7.29 37.45
N ALA A 161 29.70 5.97 37.41
CA ALA A 161 28.65 4.97 37.56
C ALA A 161 28.14 4.77 39.00
N ARG A 162 28.79 5.33 40.02
CA ARG A 162 28.42 5.09 41.43
C ARG A 162 27.47 6.13 42.04
N ARG A 163 27.09 7.19 41.31
CA ARG A 163 26.19 8.24 41.83
C ARG A 163 24.74 8.15 41.35
N LEU A 164 24.28 6.98 40.90
CA LEU A 164 22.85 6.72 40.73
C LEU A 164 22.27 5.80 41.82
N SER A 165 23.10 5.33 42.76
CA SER A 165 22.63 4.57 43.92
C SER A 165 22.43 5.49 45.12
N ARG A 166 21.28 6.18 45.16
CA ARG A 166 20.66 6.67 46.40
C ARG A 166 19.16 6.85 46.19
N LYS A 167 18.45 5.75 46.42
CA LYS A 167 17.11 5.61 47.03
C LYS A 167 16.22 6.86 47.01
N GLY A 168 15.19 6.83 46.14
CA GLY A 168 14.08 7.78 46.17
C GLY A 168 12.94 7.38 45.24
N ASN A 169 11.80 6.98 45.83
CA ASN A 169 10.46 6.85 45.27
C ASN A 169 10.10 5.58 44.44
N LYS A 170 9.09 4.84 44.91
CA LYS A 170 8.40 3.70 44.24
C LYS A 170 7.63 4.10 42.96
N GLN A 171 7.90 5.29 42.42
CA GLN A 171 7.27 5.85 41.24
C GLN A 171 8.09 5.58 39.96
N THR A 172 9.39 5.29 40.08
CA THR A 172 10.33 5.19 38.94
C THR A 172 10.20 3.90 38.14
N THR A 173 9.83 2.79 38.78
CA THR A 173 9.56 1.50 38.10
C THR A 173 8.35 1.59 37.18
N LYS A 174 7.27 2.25 37.61
CA LYS A 174 6.07 2.48 36.77
C LYS A 174 6.38 3.32 35.54
N THR A 175 7.21 4.35 35.66
CA THR A 175 7.62 5.18 34.52
C THR A 175 8.53 4.43 33.56
N ALA A 176 9.46 3.61 34.07
CA ALA A 176 10.33 2.78 33.25
C ALA A 176 9.53 1.68 32.52
N GLU A 177 8.57 1.06 33.19
CA GLU A 177 7.62 0.10 32.59
C GLU A 177 6.76 0.76 31.51
N TRP A 178 6.26 1.97 31.75
CA TRP A 178 5.51 2.75 30.76
C TRP A 178 6.35 3.12 29.53
N ILE A 179 7.61 3.52 29.72
CA ILE A 179 8.55 3.81 28.62
C ILE A 179 8.85 2.53 27.81
N SER A 180 9.06 1.40 28.49
CA SER A 180 9.28 0.11 27.82
C SER A 180 8.04 -0.36 27.06
N GLN A 181 6.85 -0.21 27.65
CA GLN A 181 5.58 -0.52 26.98
C GLN A 181 5.31 0.41 25.79
N GLN A 182 5.58 1.72 25.92
CA GLN A 182 5.49 2.67 24.81
C GLN A 182 6.43 2.29 23.66
N ARG A 183 7.69 1.96 23.96
CA ARG A 183 8.66 1.51 22.97
C ARG A 183 8.23 0.21 22.29
N LEU A 184 7.70 -0.75 23.06
CA LEU A 184 7.21 -2.01 22.52
C LEU A 184 5.96 -1.82 21.64
N ASN A 185 5.06 -0.91 22.01
CA ASN A 185 3.88 -0.56 21.23
C ASN A 185 4.25 0.16 19.91
N LEU A 186 5.32 0.95 19.90
CA LEU A 186 5.86 1.54 18.68
C LEU A 186 6.52 0.48 17.79
N TYR A 187 7.27 -0.45 18.36
CA TYR A 187 7.93 -1.51 17.60
C TYR A 187 6.95 -2.53 17.01
N ARG A 188 5.84 -2.82 17.69
CA ARG A 188 4.82 -3.79 17.25
C ARG A 188 3.78 -3.19 16.31
N ARG A 189 3.93 -1.93 15.94
CA ARG A 189 2.88 -1.18 15.26
C ARG A 189 2.90 -1.45 13.77
N SER A 190 1.72 -1.66 13.18
CA SER A 190 1.61 -1.72 11.73
C SER A 190 1.65 -0.32 11.11
N GLU A 191 2.15 -0.19 9.89
CA GLU A 191 2.13 1.06 9.12
C GLU A 191 0.72 1.66 9.06
N ARG A 192 -0.31 0.82 8.89
CA ARG A 192 -1.72 1.27 8.89
C ARG A 192 -2.11 1.92 10.21
N GLN A 193 -1.67 1.36 11.34
CA GLN A 193 -1.93 1.94 12.65
C GLN A 193 -1.13 3.22 12.86
N GLU A 194 0.11 3.29 12.41
CA GLU A 194 0.92 4.53 12.38
C GLU A 194 0.23 5.66 11.62
N LEU A 195 -0.16 5.40 10.37
CA LEU A 195 -0.91 6.37 9.56
C LEU A 195 -2.23 6.77 10.23
N SER A 196 -2.94 5.82 10.84
CA SER A 196 -4.21 6.09 11.48
C SER A 196 -4.09 7.08 12.66
N GLU A 197 -3.09 6.93 13.51
CA GLU A 197 -2.93 7.87 14.62
C GLU A 197 -2.25 9.16 14.18
N LEU A 198 -1.41 9.14 13.14
CA LEU A 198 -0.88 10.37 12.54
C LEU A 198 -2.03 11.29 12.10
N VAL A 199 -3.02 10.74 11.38
CA VAL A 199 -4.22 11.49 10.96
C VAL A 199 -5.01 11.95 12.18
N LYS A 200 -5.30 11.07 13.14
CA LYS A 200 -6.06 11.42 14.36
C LYS A 200 -5.37 12.53 15.18
N ASN A 201 -4.04 12.48 15.31
CA ASN A 201 -3.27 13.49 16.03
C ASN A 201 -3.29 14.83 15.31
N ARG A 202 -3.16 14.82 13.97
CA ARG A 202 -3.27 16.05 13.17
C ARG A 202 -4.68 16.65 13.25
N MET A 203 -5.73 15.84 13.21
CA MET A 203 -7.11 16.29 13.36
C MET A 203 -7.35 16.97 14.72
N LYS A 204 -6.88 16.35 15.82
CA LYS A 204 -6.96 16.96 17.17
C LYS A 204 -6.24 18.30 17.24
N HIS A 205 -5.05 18.40 16.64
CA HIS A 205 -4.31 19.65 16.58
C HIS A 205 -5.06 20.75 15.81
N LEU A 206 -5.82 20.37 14.78
CA LEU A 206 -6.69 21.27 14.02
C LEU A 206 -8.06 21.51 14.68
N GLY A 207 -8.34 20.92 15.85
CA GLY A 207 -9.63 21.04 16.54
C GLY A 207 -10.78 20.28 15.88
N LEU A 208 -10.48 19.30 15.01
CA LEU A 208 -11.49 18.51 14.30
C LEU A 208 -11.87 17.23 15.06
N PRO A 209 -13.16 16.83 15.07
CA PRO A 209 -13.59 15.59 15.70
C PRO A 209 -13.05 14.37 14.93
N THR A 210 -12.55 13.35 15.66
CA THR A 210 -12.01 12.12 15.06
C THR A 210 -13.06 11.01 14.88
N THR A 211 -14.34 11.30 15.12
CA THR A 211 -15.45 10.34 14.96
C THR A 211 -15.74 10.10 13.49
N GLY A 212 -15.66 8.85 13.03
CA GLY A 212 -15.88 8.48 11.62
C GLY A 212 -14.61 8.28 10.79
N TYR A 213 -13.43 8.42 11.41
CA TYR A 213 -12.15 7.95 10.87
C TYR A 213 -11.74 6.62 11.54
#